data_AF-A0A7R9G7H8-F1
#
_entry.id   AF-A0A7R9G7H8-F1
#
_cell.length_a   1.000
_cell.length_b   1.000
_cell.length_c   1.000
_cell.angle_alpha   90.00
_cell.angle_beta   90.00
_cell.angle_gamma   90.00
#
_symmetry.space_group_name_H-M   'P 1'
#
loop_
_entity.id
_entity.type
_entity.pdbx_description
1 polymer ?
#
loop_
_entity_poly.entity_id
_entity_poly.type
_entity_poly.pdbx_seq_one_letter_code
_entity_poly.pdbx_strand_id
1 'polypeptide(L)'
;MAAQDTTDFIPDLPLGPLDDYRKQASFDWKKLKLLLEGSDNLKLKFKVWKTLEADELFHTPQLTPVSDEQKRRAALQLIRYHQYKFYTEGTANNNYKRKVNTIIY
;
A
#
# COMPACT_ATOMS: atom_id res chain seq x y z
N MET A 1 17.46 20.06 11.28
CA MET A 1 17.98 19.61 9.96
C MET A 1 16.82 18.94 9.25
N ALA A 2 16.14 19.64 8.35
CA ALA A 2 14.96 19.10 7.67
C ALA A 2 15.44 17.99 6.72
N ALA A 3 15.02 16.75 6.99
CA ALA A 3 15.25 15.64 6.09
C ALA A 3 14.65 16.03 4.74
N GLN A 4 15.48 16.05 3.70
CA GLN A 4 15.00 16.19 2.34
C GLN A 4 14.22 14.92 2.01
N ASP A 5 12.91 14.94 2.22
CA ASP A 5 12.05 13.83 1.87
C ASP A 5 11.97 13.77 0.33
N THR A 6 12.82 12.94 -0.26
CA THR A 6 12.87 12.69 -1.70
C THR A 6 11.60 11.98 -2.16
N THR A 7 10.86 12.56 -3.12
CA THR A 7 9.62 11.98 -3.70
C THR A 7 9.90 10.90 -4.75
N ASP A 8 11.16 10.53 -4.95
CA ASP A 8 11.64 9.64 -6.02
C ASP A 8 11.08 8.22 -5.97
N PHE A 9 10.65 7.76 -4.79
CA PHE A 9 10.05 6.43 -4.62
C PHE A 9 8.58 6.34 -5.03
N ILE A 10 7.95 7.47 -5.37
CA ILE A 10 6.55 7.53 -5.79
C ILE A 10 6.50 7.39 -7.31
N PRO A 11 5.93 6.28 -7.85
CA PRO A 11 5.81 6.09 -9.29
C PRO A 11 4.90 7.14 -9.92
N ASP A 12 5.19 7.48 -11.17
CA ASP A 12 4.33 8.37 -11.95
C ASP A 12 2.99 7.70 -12.29
N LEU A 13 1.97 8.54 -12.43
CA LEU A 13 0.63 8.10 -12.80
C LEU A 13 0.62 7.66 -14.27
N PRO A 14 -0.18 6.64 -14.64
CA PRO A 14 -0.27 6.20 -16.02
C PRO A 14 -0.90 7.28 -16.90
N LEU A 15 -0.31 7.46 -18.09
CA LEU A 15 -0.83 8.35 -19.12
C LEU A 15 -2.19 7.83 -19.61
N GLY A 16 -3.17 8.72 -19.72
CA GLY A 16 -4.53 8.35 -20.12
C GLY A 16 -5.42 9.57 -20.30
N PRO A 17 -6.73 9.40 -20.58
CA PRO A 17 -7.66 10.50 -20.85
C PRO A 17 -7.85 11.45 -19.66
N LEU A 18 -7.43 11.03 -18.45
CA LEU A 18 -7.47 11.85 -17.24
C LEU A 18 -6.19 12.68 -17.02
N ASP A 19 -5.16 12.51 -17.85
CA ASP A 19 -3.88 13.22 -17.71
C ASP A 19 -4.04 14.73 -17.92
N ASP A 20 -4.89 15.15 -18.86
CA ASP A 20 -5.19 16.56 -19.12
C ASP A 20 -5.75 17.27 -17.87
N TYR A 21 -6.59 16.58 -17.10
CA TYR A 21 -7.13 17.09 -15.84
C TYR A 21 -6.10 17.07 -14.71
N ARG A 22 -5.22 16.07 -14.66
CA ARG A 22 -4.16 15.99 -13.62
C ARG A 22 -3.16 17.14 -13.76
N LYS A 23 -2.85 17.56 -14.98
CA LYS A 23 -1.95 18.70 -15.26
C LYS A 23 -2.53 20.05 -14.86
N GLN A 24 -3.85 20.16 -14.66
CA GLN A 24 -4.48 21.40 -14.20
C GLN A 24 -4.20 21.69 -12.71
N ALA A 25 -3.65 20.73 -11.96
CA ALA A 25 -3.30 20.95 -10.57
C ALA A 25 -2.15 21.96 -10.43
N SER A 26 -2.36 23.02 -9.64
CA SER A 26 -1.35 24.05 -9.38
C SER A 26 -0.23 23.62 -8.43
N PHE A 27 -0.27 22.39 -7.92
CA PHE A 27 0.65 21.88 -6.91
C PHE A 27 1.13 20.46 -7.24
N ASP A 28 2.30 20.11 -6.69
CA ASP A 28 2.87 18.77 -6.82
C ASP A 28 2.14 17.78 -5.91
N TRP A 29 1.36 16.88 -6.51
CA TRP A 29 0.58 15.87 -5.80
C TRP A 29 1.46 14.90 -5.00
N LYS A 30 2.71 14.65 -5.43
CA LYS A 30 3.65 13.76 -4.71
C LYS A 30 4.04 14.37 -3.37
N LYS A 31 4.33 15.67 -3.36
CA LYS A 31 4.64 16.44 -2.15
C LYS A 31 3.43 16.53 -1.22
N LEU A 32 2.23 16.73 -1.75
CA LEU A 32 1.01 16.71 -0.94
C LEU A 32 0.83 15.35 -0.27
N LYS A 33 0.98 14.25 -1.01
CA LYS A 33 0.82 12.89 -0.46
C LYS A 33 1.84 12.60 0.64
N LEU A 34 3.09 13.02 0.42
CA LEU A 34 4.17 12.92 1.40
C LEU A 34 3.85 13.70 2.69
N LEU A 35 3.32 14.92 2.57
CA LEU A 35 2.92 15.76 3.70
C LEU A 35 1.80 15.13 4.52
N LEU A 36 0.83 14.47 3.87
CA LEU A 36 -0.33 13.89 4.53
C LEU A 36 0.01 12.61 5.32
N GLU A 37 0.86 11.74 4.77
CA GLU A 37 1.09 10.39 5.35
C GLU A 37 2.46 10.25 6.04
N GLY A 38 3.43 11.11 5.71
CA GLY A 38 4.82 10.99 6.14
C GLY A 38 5.64 10.00 5.30
N SER A 39 6.95 10.22 5.22
CA SER A 39 7.85 9.47 4.32
C SER A 39 7.94 7.98 4.66
N ASP A 40 8.00 7.61 5.93
CA ASP A 40 8.15 6.21 6.36
C ASP A 40 6.89 5.37 6.09
N ASN A 41 5.71 5.90 6.41
CA ASN A 41 4.44 5.22 6.14
C ASN A 41 4.21 5.06 4.65
N LEU A 42 4.54 6.09 3.86
CA LEU A 42 4.35 6.05 2.42
C LEU A 42 5.28 5.01 1.76
N LYS A 43 6.55 4.93 2.18
CA LYS A 43 7.48 3.87 1.74
C LYS A 43 6.98 2.47 2.10
N LEU A 44 6.47 2.29 3.31
CA LEU A 44 5.89 1.01 3.74
C LEU A 44 4.68 0.63 2.88
N LYS A 45 3.74 1.56 2.66
CA LYS A 45 2.56 1.33 1.81
C LYS A 45 2.95 0.94 0.39
N PHE A 46 3.90 1.64 -0.23
CA PHE A 46 4.40 1.27 -1.56
C PHE A 46 5.05 -0.12 -1.60
N LYS A 47 5.85 -0.46 -0.59
CA LYS A 47 6.43 -1.81 -0.47
C LYS A 47 5.34 -2.88 -0.39
N VAL A 48 4.35 -2.67 0.48
CA VAL A 48 3.20 -3.59 0.64
C VAL A 48 2.45 -3.71 -0.68
N TRP A 49 2.02 -2.61 -1.30
CA TRP A 49 1.27 -2.66 -2.55
C TRP A 49 2.03 -3.36 -3.66
N LYS A 50 3.32 -3.07 -3.87
CA LYS A 50 4.12 -3.72 -4.90
C LYS A 50 4.30 -5.22 -4.67
N THR A 51 4.47 -5.64 -3.42
CA THR A 51 4.56 -7.07 -3.11
C THR A 51 3.23 -7.81 -3.28
N LEU A 52 2.11 -7.18 -2.95
CA LEU A 52 0.78 -7.78 -3.11
C LEU A 52 0.34 -7.77 -4.57
N GLU A 53 0.66 -6.72 -5.32
CA GLU A 53 0.40 -6.62 -6.76
C GLU A 53 1.12 -7.73 -7.56
N ALA A 54 2.30 -8.16 -7.10
CA ALA A 54 3.05 -9.25 -7.72
C ALA A 54 2.50 -10.65 -7.40
N ASP A 55 1.65 -10.81 -6.38
CA ASP A 55 1.13 -12.12 -5.95
C ASP A 55 -0.31 -12.31 -6.45
N GLU A 56 -0.49 -13.31 -7.32
CA GLU A 56 -1.78 -13.69 -7.92
C GLU A 56 -2.87 -13.98 -6.88
N LEU A 57 -2.49 -14.41 -5.67
CA LEU A 57 -3.44 -14.69 -4.59
C LEU A 57 -4.21 -13.44 -4.13
N PHE A 58 -3.63 -12.25 -4.33
CA PHE A 58 -4.24 -10.97 -3.96
C PHE A 58 -4.91 -10.27 -5.13
N HIS A 59 -4.89 -10.85 -6.33
CA HIS A 59 -5.61 -10.30 -7.47
C HIS A 59 -7.12 -10.46 -7.29
N THR A 60 -7.85 -9.42 -7.65
CA THR A 60 -9.32 -9.44 -7.59
C THR A 60 -9.86 -10.48 -8.57
N PRO A 61 -10.65 -11.47 -8.12
CA PRO A 61 -11.25 -12.44 -9.03
C PRO A 61 -12.25 -11.75 -9.96
N GLN A 62 -12.32 -12.21 -11.21
CA GLN A 62 -13.25 -11.67 -12.19
C GLN A 62 -14.72 -11.89 -11.81
N LEU A 63 -15.01 -12.95 -11.05
CA LEU A 63 -16.34 -13.26 -10.54
C LEU A 63 -16.29 -13.40 -9.02
N THR A 64 -17.33 -12.93 -8.34
CA THR A 64 -17.50 -13.11 -6.90
C THR A 64 -17.58 -14.61 -6.58
N PRO A 65 -16.62 -15.17 -5.81
CA PRO A 65 -16.66 -16.58 -5.46
C PRO A 65 -17.76 -16.88 -4.44
N VAL A 66 -18.15 -18.15 -4.35
CA VAL A 66 -19.09 -18.65 -3.33
C VAL A 66 -18.49 -18.43 -1.92
N SER A 67 -19.35 -18.29 -0.90
CA SER A 67 -18.94 -17.96 0.48
C SER A 67 -17.80 -18.82 1.02
N ASP A 68 -17.80 -20.13 0.77
CA ASP A 68 -16.74 -21.00 1.30
C ASP A 68 -15.40 -20.81 0.59
N GLU A 69 -15.41 -20.53 -0.72
CA GLU A 69 -14.19 -20.18 -1.45
C GLU A 69 -13.68 -18.78 -1.05
N GLN A 70 -14.57 -17.84 -0.71
CA GLN A 70 -14.17 -16.55 -0.13
C GLN A 70 -13.43 -16.76 1.21
N LYS A 71 -13.98 -17.59 2.11
CA LYS A 71 -13.33 -17.92 3.40
C LYS A 71 -11.97 -18.60 3.18
N ARG A 72 -11.92 -19.57 2.26
CA ARG A 72 -10.69 -20.29 1.91
C ARG A 72 -9.61 -19.35 1.39
N ARG A 73 -9.97 -18.45 0.47
CA ARG A 73 -9.07 -17.42 -0.07
C ARG A 73 -8.60 -16.45 1.00
N ALA A 74 -9.50 -15.94 1.84
CA ALA A 74 -9.14 -15.04 2.94
C ALA A 74 -8.12 -15.68 3.90
N ALA A 75 -8.29 -16.97 4.22
CA ALA A 75 -7.34 -17.71 5.06
C ALA A 75 -5.96 -17.83 4.39
N LEU A 76 -5.93 -18.16 3.09
CA LEU A 76 -4.68 -18.23 2.32
C LEU A 76 -3.97 -16.87 2.24
N GLN A 77 -4.73 -15.80 1.96
CA GLN A 77 -4.23 -14.43 1.92
C GLN A 77 -3.63 -14.02 3.26
N LEU A 78 -4.28 -14.36 4.38
CA LEU A 78 -3.77 -14.07 5.72
C LEU A 78 -2.45 -14.81 5.99
N ILE A 79 -2.37 -16.10 5.67
CA ILE A 79 -1.14 -16.89 5.82
C ILE A 79 0.00 -16.27 5.02
N ARG A 80 -0.25 -15.94 3.75
CA ARG A 80 0.73 -15.38 2.84
C ARG A 80 1.18 -13.97 3.27
N TYR A 81 0.23 -13.14 3.72
CA TYR A 81 0.52 -11.83 4.29
C TYR A 81 1.47 -11.93 5.49
N HIS A 82 1.24 -12.89 6.40
CA HIS A 82 2.13 -13.11 7.53
C HIS A 82 3.54 -13.57 7.12
N GLN A 83 3.67 -14.33 6.03
CA GLN A 83 4.97 -14.76 5.50
C GLN A 83 5.82 -13.59 5.01
N TYR A 84 5.21 -12.55 4.44
CA TYR A 84 5.92 -11.38 3.94
C TYR A 84 6.52 -10.48 5.03
N LYS A 85 6.05 -10.60 6.28
CA LYS A 85 6.58 -9.86 7.44
C LYS A 85 6.78 -8.36 7.16
N PHE A 86 5.71 -7.66 6.75
CA PHE A 86 5.77 -6.22 6.44
C PHE A 86 6.16 -5.32 7.61
N TYR A 87 6.18 -5.82 8.83
CA TYR A 87 6.51 -5.07 10.04
C TYR A 87 8.00 -4.71 10.12
N THR A 88 8.28 -3.47 10.52
CA THR A 88 9.62 -3.02 10.93
C THR A 88 9.94 -3.56 12.34
N GLU A 89 11.22 -3.75 12.67
CA GLU A 89 11.66 -4.40 13.92
C GLU A 89 11.06 -3.78 15.20
N GLY A 90 10.78 -2.47 15.21
CA GLY A 90 10.13 -1.77 16.32
C GLY A 90 8.61 -2.02 16.49
N THR A 91 7.93 -2.54 15.46
CA THR A 91 6.48 -2.84 15.50
C THR A 91 6.18 -4.33 15.69
N ALA A 92 7.18 -5.20 15.57
CA ALA A 92 7.02 -6.64 15.73
C ALA A 92 6.52 -7.04 17.13
N ASN A 93 6.88 -6.26 18.16
CA ASN A 93 6.50 -6.49 19.57
C ASN A 93 5.18 -5.79 19.99
N ASN A 94 4.53 -5.06 19.08
CA ASN A 94 3.26 -4.40 19.37
C ASN A 94 2.06 -5.36 19.29
N ASN A 95 0.98 -5.10 20.04
CA ASN A 95 -0.27 -5.88 19.96
C ASN A 95 -0.79 -5.91 18.50
N TYR A 96 -1.36 -7.05 18.06
CA TYR A 96 -1.92 -7.25 16.71
C TYR A 96 -2.79 -6.08 16.24
N LYS A 97 -3.63 -5.50 17.12
CA LYS A 97 -4.45 -4.32 16.77
C LYS A 97 -3.62 -3.10 16.35
N ARG A 98 -2.48 -2.87 17.01
CA ARG A 98 -1.57 -1.77 16.66
C ARG A 98 -0.82 -2.06 15.36
N LYS A 99 -0.43 -3.33 15.13
CA LYS A 99 0.24 -3.77 13.89
C LYS A 99 -0.59 -3.48 12.65
N VAL A 100 -1.89 -3.75 12.69
CA VAL A 100 -2.79 -3.53 11.54
C VAL A 100 -3.13 -2.06 11.34
N ASN A 101 -3.31 -1.30 12.43
CA ASN A 101 -3.67 0.11 12.35
C ASN A 101 -2.57 0.99 11.73
N THR A 102 -1.29 0.68 11.97
CA THR A 102 -0.16 1.42 11.38
C THR A 102 -0.10 1.31 9.86
N ILE A 103 -0.69 0.26 9.26
CA ILE A 103 -0.64 0.04 7.81
C ILE A 103 -1.86 0.68 7.13
N ILE A 104 -2.99 0.80 7.86
CA ILE A 104 -4.27 1.25 7.33
C ILE A 104 -4.45 2.77 7.42
N TYR A 105 -3.87 3.42 8.43
CA TYR A 105 -3.92 4.87 8.63
C TYR A 105 -2.52 5.44 8.43
#